data_AF-A0A925Y805-F1
#
_entry.id   AF-A0A925Y805-F1
#
_cell.length_a   1.000
_cell.length_b   1.000
_cell.length_c   1.000
_cell.angle_alpha   90.00
_cell.angle_beta   90.00
_cell.angle_gamma   90.00
#
_symmetry.space_group_name_H-M   'P 1'
#
loop_
_entity.id
_entity.type
_entity.pdbx_description
1 polymer ?
#
loop_
_entity_poly.entity_id
_entity_poly.type
_entity_poly.pdbx_seq_one_letter_code
_entity_poly.pdbx_strand_id
1 'polypeptide(L)'
;LFGMDAASLAGPDGAFRCRYGSAIAGNLSAITRDVSAGWQAADGIARAMQQPDASDPSFRTTDDALQEIVGVFIHGFEAMRDLKLNPAIGETIEKTNPRAWIYQRSELTDASLHSNFSGLSELYDTSKIADLLPEPERWAKASIAFEFGNAGRTFQTIGLPLAIASADPDKRSGVGYLVILTQSLQDLFTAQLAPALGLSAGFSALDGD
;
A
#
# COMPACT_ATOMS: atom_id res chain seq x y z
N LEU A 1 -6.62 -21.65 10.62
CA LEU A 1 -5.23 -21.38 11.01
C LEU A 1 -5.16 -20.60 12.30
N PHE A 2 -5.83 -19.45 12.40
CA PHE A 2 -5.80 -18.59 13.60
C PHE A 2 -7.20 -18.37 14.19
N GLY A 3 -7.25 -17.80 15.39
CA GLY A 3 -8.48 -17.45 16.11
C GLY A 3 -9.13 -18.60 16.87
N MET A 4 -10.36 -18.36 17.34
CA MET A 4 -11.14 -19.31 18.13
C MET A 4 -11.33 -20.64 17.39
N ASP A 5 -11.13 -21.74 18.12
CA ASP A 5 -11.25 -23.11 17.61
C ASP A 5 -10.39 -23.39 16.37
N ALA A 6 -9.23 -22.72 16.23
CA ALA A 6 -8.29 -23.02 15.17
C ALA A 6 -7.72 -24.45 15.30
N ALA A 7 -7.51 -24.91 16.54
CA ALA A 7 -6.99 -26.24 16.83
C ALA A 7 -7.94 -27.38 16.39
N SER A 8 -9.27 -27.14 16.39
CA SER A 8 -10.24 -28.16 15.95
C SER A 8 -10.31 -28.32 14.44
N LEU A 9 -9.66 -27.45 13.66
CA LEU A 9 -9.69 -27.45 12.19
C LEU A 9 -9.18 -28.76 11.58
N ALA A 10 -8.20 -29.39 12.21
CA ALA A 10 -7.63 -30.65 11.77
C ALA A 10 -8.48 -31.89 12.14
N GLY A 11 -9.49 -31.72 13.00
CA GLY A 11 -10.38 -32.78 13.43
C GLY A 11 -11.65 -32.91 12.59
N PRO A 12 -12.47 -33.96 12.83
CA PRO A 12 -13.73 -34.18 12.13
C PRO A 12 -14.69 -32.98 12.21
N ASP A 13 -14.77 -32.34 13.38
CA ASP A 13 -15.62 -31.16 13.61
C ASP A 13 -15.17 -29.94 12.79
N GLY A 14 -13.88 -29.90 12.41
CA GLY A 14 -13.28 -28.87 11.55
C GLY A 14 -13.40 -29.17 10.06
N ALA A 15 -13.86 -30.35 9.65
CA ALA A 15 -13.73 -30.82 8.27
C ALA A 15 -14.42 -29.91 7.24
N PHE A 16 -15.60 -29.37 7.56
CA PHE A 16 -16.27 -28.40 6.69
C PHE A 16 -15.46 -27.09 6.55
N ARG A 17 -15.03 -26.51 7.69
CA ARG A 17 -14.23 -25.28 7.71
C ARG A 17 -12.90 -25.47 6.96
N CYS A 18 -12.28 -26.64 7.07
CA CYS A 18 -11.05 -26.99 6.36
C CYS A 18 -11.27 -27.03 4.85
N ARG A 19 -12.30 -27.75 4.37
CA ARG A 19 -12.65 -27.77 2.94
C ARG A 19 -12.98 -26.38 2.40
N TYR A 20 -13.71 -25.58 3.19
CA TYR A 20 -14.05 -24.22 2.81
C TYR A 20 -12.81 -23.32 2.72
N GLY A 21 -11.89 -23.40 3.69
CA GLY A 21 -10.61 -22.71 3.64
C GLY A 21 -9.76 -23.12 2.44
N SER A 22 -9.75 -24.41 2.09
CA SER A 22 -9.08 -24.91 0.88
C SER A 22 -9.68 -24.35 -0.39
N ALA A 23 -11.01 -24.19 -0.47
CA ALA A 23 -11.67 -23.59 -1.62
C ALA A 23 -11.31 -22.10 -1.77
N ILE A 24 -11.28 -21.35 -0.67
CA ILE A 24 -10.83 -19.94 -0.66
C ILE A 24 -9.37 -19.84 -1.14
N ALA A 25 -8.48 -20.66 -0.59
CA ALA A 25 -7.07 -20.67 -0.99
C ALA A 25 -6.88 -21.03 -2.47
N GLY A 26 -7.66 -22.00 -2.97
CA GLY A 26 -7.69 -22.34 -4.39
C GLY A 26 -8.11 -21.17 -5.28
N ASN A 27 -9.16 -20.43 -4.88
CA ASN A 27 -9.61 -19.25 -5.59
C ASN A 27 -8.57 -18.12 -5.57
N LEU A 28 -7.97 -17.83 -4.41
CA LEU A 28 -6.89 -16.85 -4.31
C LEU A 28 -5.69 -17.22 -5.20
N SER A 29 -5.32 -18.50 -5.21
CA SER A 29 -4.25 -19.00 -6.09
C SER A 29 -4.60 -18.84 -7.57
N ALA A 30 -5.86 -19.01 -7.96
CA ALA A 30 -6.33 -18.73 -9.32
C ALA A 30 -6.19 -17.25 -9.67
N ILE A 31 -6.73 -16.36 -8.82
CA ILE A 31 -6.64 -14.91 -9.03
C ILE A 31 -5.17 -14.46 -9.15
N THR A 32 -4.28 -14.92 -8.27
CA THR A 32 -2.85 -14.54 -8.34
C THR A 32 -2.18 -15.04 -9.63
N ARG A 33 -2.52 -16.25 -10.11
CA ARG A 33 -2.02 -16.74 -11.39
C ARG A 33 -2.54 -15.89 -12.56
N ASP A 34 -3.82 -15.57 -12.57
CA ASP A 34 -4.45 -14.81 -13.64
C ASP A 34 -3.88 -13.38 -13.71
N VAL A 35 -3.69 -12.73 -12.55
CA VAL A 35 -2.98 -11.44 -12.46
C VAL A 35 -1.56 -11.58 -12.99
N SER A 36 -0.78 -12.56 -12.51
CA SER A 36 0.60 -12.75 -12.98
C SER A 36 0.68 -13.00 -14.49
N ALA A 37 -0.24 -13.78 -15.04
CA ALA A 37 -0.31 -14.07 -16.46
C ALA A 37 -0.69 -12.83 -17.27
N GLY A 38 -1.69 -12.04 -16.82
CA GLY A 38 -2.09 -10.80 -17.48
C GLY A 38 -0.99 -9.73 -17.51
N TRP A 39 -0.13 -9.70 -16.49
CA TRP A 39 1.04 -8.83 -16.47
C TRP A 39 2.15 -9.28 -17.42
N GLN A 40 2.43 -10.59 -17.49
CA GLN A 40 3.59 -11.16 -18.19
C GLN A 40 3.28 -11.61 -19.63
N ALA A 41 2.02 -11.61 -20.05
CA ALA A 41 1.65 -11.92 -21.43
C ALA A 41 2.41 -11.03 -22.42
N ALA A 42 2.65 -11.56 -23.63
CA ALA A 42 3.41 -10.84 -24.66
C ALA A 42 2.76 -9.51 -25.07
N ASP A 43 1.45 -9.43 -24.95
CA ASP A 43 0.56 -8.29 -25.13
C ASP A 43 -0.08 -7.82 -23.80
N GLY A 44 0.54 -8.17 -22.67
CA GLY A 44 0.04 -7.87 -21.32
C GLY A 44 0.34 -6.46 -20.82
N ILE A 45 -0.01 -6.19 -19.56
CA ILE A 45 0.09 -4.85 -18.95
C ILE A 45 1.53 -4.31 -19.00
N ALA A 46 2.53 -5.15 -18.66
CA ALA A 46 3.93 -4.72 -18.68
C ALA A 46 4.38 -4.29 -20.08
N ARG A 47 3.91 -4.99 -21.12
CA ARG A 47 4.18 -4.65 -22.52
C ARG A 47 3.55 -3.31 -22.88
N ALA A 48 2.27 -3.12 -22.58
CA ALA A 48 1.52 -1.91 -22.91
C ALA A 48 2.14 -0.66 -22.24
N MET A 49 2.54 -0.77 -20.96
CA MET A 49 3.20 0.32 -20.25
C MET A 49 4.58 0.66 -20.83
N GLN A 50 5.36 -0.34 -21.27
CA GLN A 50 6.71 -0.13 -21.80
C GLN A 50 6.72 0.34 -23.25
N GLN A 51 5.68 0.00 -24.02
CA GLN A 51 5.51 0.41 -25.41
C GLN A 51 4.10 0.93 -25.63
N PRO A 52 3.78 2.12 -25.09
CA PRO A 52 2.48 2.74 -25.29
C PRO A 52 2.18 2.94 -26.78
N ASP A 53 0.92 2.79 -27.15
CA ASP A 53 0.45 2.93 -28.53
C ASP A 53 -0.84 3.73 -28.56
N ALA A 54 -0.97 4.70 -29.46
CA ALA A 54 -2.12 5.60 -29.51
C ALA A 54 -3.47 4.89 -29.73
N SER A 55 -3.47 3.63 -30.18
CA SER A 55 -4.66 2.78 -30.32
C SER A 55 -4.97 1.92 -29.09
N ASP A 56 -4.06 1.83 -28.12
CA ASP A 56 -4.30 1.14 -26.85
C ASP A 56 -5.33 1.94 -26.01
N PRO A 57 -6.35 1.29 -25.42
CA PRO A 57 -7.36 2.00 -24.64
C PRO A 57 -6.85 2.55 -23.30
N SER A 58 -5.77 1.99 -22.75
CA SER A 58 -5.25 2.29 -21.42
C SER A 58 -3.95 3.07 -21.44
N PHE A 59 -3.00 2.69 -22.32
CA PHE A 59 -1.66 3.27 -22.37
C PHE A 59 -1.36 3.84 -23.76
N ARG A 60 -1.91 5.03 -24.04
CA ARG A 60 -1.77 5.70 -25.34
C ARG A 60 -0.43 6.40 -25.49
N THR A 61 0.12 6.85 -24.37
CA THR A 61 1.33 7.64 -24.27
C THR A 61 2.20 7.17 -23.11
N THR A 62 3.47 7.58 -23.11
CA THR A 62 4.37 7.36 -21.98
C THR A 62 3.85 8.04 -20.71
N ASP A 63 3.19 9.19 -20.85
CA ASP A 63 2.64 9.93 -19.72
C ASP A 63 1.52 9.14 -19.04
N ASP A 64 0.69 8.40 -19.79
CA ASP A 64 -0.34 7.50 -19.21
C ASP A 64 0.31 6.43 -18.32
N ALA A 65 1.40 5.80 -18.79
CA ALA A 65 2.11 4.79 -18.01
C ALA A 65 2.81 5.38 -16.77
N LEU A 66 3.41 6.58 -16.90
CA LEU A 66 4.00 7.30 -15.77
C LEU A 66 2.94 7.71 -14.76
N GLN A 67 1.78 8.15 -15.22
CA GLN A 67 0.66 8.54 -14.39
C GLN A 67 0.14 7.36 -13.56
N GLU A 68 0.02 6.16 -14.14
CA GLU A 68 -0.34 4.96 -13.38
C GLU A 68 0.72 4.62 -12.32
N ILE A 69 2.01 4.69 -12.65
CA ILE A 69 3.09 4.43 -11.67
C ILE A 69 3.04 5.45 -10.52
N VAL A 70 2.88 6.74 -10.81
CA VAL A 70 2.73 7.77 -9.77
C VAL A 70 1.45 7.55 -8.96
N GLY A 71 0.36 7.17 -9.61
CA GLY A 71 -0.92 6.85 -8.99
C GLY A 71 -0.83 5.72 -7.96
N VAL A 72 0.03 4.71 -8.18
CA VAL A 72 0.28 3.64 -7.20
C VAL A 72 0.76 4.19 -5.87
N PHE A 73 1.61 5.23 -5.87
CA PHE A 73 2.06 5.88 -4.64
C PHE A 73 0.93 6.65 -3.98
N ILE A 74 0.27 7.53 -4.74
CA ILE A 74 -0.76 8.44 -4.23
C ILE A 74 -1.90 7.64 -3.58
N HIS A 75 -2.49 6.72 -4.33
CA HIS A 75 -3.59 5.88 -3.84
C HIS A 75 -3.10 4.86 -2.80
N GLY A 76 -1.85 4.41 -2.88
CA GLY A 76 -1.24 3.52 -1.90
C GLY A 76 -1.18 4.16 -0.51
N PHE A 77 -0.69 5.41 -0.42
CA PHE A 77 -0.63 6.13 0.83
C PHE A 77 -2.01 6.48 1.37
N GLU A 78 -2.94 6.87 0.51
CA GLU A 78 -4.34 7.10 0.87
C GLU A 78 -4.97 5.83 1.46
N ALA A 79 -4.86 4.69 0.78
CA ALA A 79 -5.39 3.43 1.27
C ALA A 79 -4.78 3.00 2.61
N MET A 80 -3.47 3.22 2.80
CA MET A 80 -2.81 2.96 4.08
C MET A 80 -3.35 3.86 5.19
N ARG A 81 -3.49 5.16 4.92
CA ARG A 81 -4.01 6.14 5.86
C ARG A 81 -5.46 5.83 6.23
N ASP A 82 -6.32 5.71 5.24
CA ASP A 82 -7.76 5.79 5.42
C ASP A 82 -8.42 4.43 5.63
N LEU A 83 -7.80 3.33 5.20
CA LEU A 83 -8.34 1.98 5.39
C LEU A 83 -7.62 1.20 6.49
N LYS A 84 -6.32 1.45 6.73
CA LYS A 84 -5.51 0.67 7.69
C LYS A 84 -5.24 1.38 9.01
N LEU A 85 -4.95 2.68 8.97
CA LEU A 85 -4.54 3.44 10.16
C LEU A 85 -5.71 4.16 10.83
N ASN A 86 -6.33 5.12 10.14
CA ASN A 86 -7.37 6.01 10.68
C ASN A 86 -8.55 5.26 11.32
N PRO A 87 -9.13 4.21 10.69
CA PRO A 87 -10.26 3.49 11.28
C PRO A 87 -9.94 2.81 12.62
N ALA A 88 -8.67 2.48 12.85
CA ALA A 88 -8.23 1.71 14.01
C ALA A 88 -7.65 2.58 15.13
N ILE A 89 -6.92 3.65 14.80
CA ILE A 89 -6.32 4.55 15.79
C ILE A 89 -7.35 5.45 16.47
N GLY A 90 -8.39 5.89 15.76
CA GLY A 90 -9.35 6.90 16.25
C GLY A 90 -8.70 8.26 16.57
N GLU A 91 -9.49 9.27 16.93
CA GLU A 91 -8.95 10.62 17.26
C GLU A 91 -8.24 10.66 18.62
N THR A 92 -8.75 9.91 19.60
CA THR A 92 -8.20 9.83 20.97
C THR A 92 -7.94 8.38 21.39
N ILE A 93 -7.21 8.17 22.49
CA ILE A 93 -6.94 6.84 23.04
C ILE A 93 -8.26 6.09 23.29
N GLU A 94 -9.25 6.76 23.87
CA GLU A 94 -10.57 6.21 24.20
C GLU A 94 -11.39 5.84 22.96
N LYS A 95 -11.11 6.48 21.83
CA LYS A 95 -11.75 6.20 20.53
C LYS A 95 -11.00 5.17 19.68
N THR A 96 -9.91 4.57 20.19
CA THR A 96 -9.19 3.50 19.50
C THR A 96 -10.12 2.31 19.25
N ASN A 97 -10.06 1.74 18.04
CA ASN A 97 -10.84 0.57 17.66
C ASN A 97 -9.91 -0.60 17.28
N PRO A 98 -9.52 -1.45 18.25
CA PRO A 98 -8.63 -2.58 17.97
C PRO A 98 -9.16 -3.58 16.94
N ARG A 99 -10.49 -3.63 16.74
CA ARG A 99 -11.10 -4.57 15.78
C ARG A 99 -11.03 -4.09 14.34
N ALA A 100 -10.78 -2.80 14.11
CA ALA A 100 -10.65 -2.22 12.78
C ALA A 100 -9.26 -2.41 12.16
N TRP A 101 -8.26 -2.87 12.93
CA TRP A 101 -6.96 -3.24 12.38
C TRP A 101 -7.09 -4.38 11.37
N ILE A 102 -6.73 -4.11 10.12
CA ILE A 102 -6.72 -5.11 9.06
C ILE A 102 -5.73 -6.23 9.42
N TYR A 103 -6.16 -7.47 9.20
CA TYR A 103 -5.42 -8.70 9.53
C TYR A 103 -5.11 -8.95 11.02
N GLN A 104 -5.81 -8.28 11.95
CA GLN A 104 -5.61 -8.52 13.39
C GLN A 104 -5.81 -9.98 13.78
N ARG A 105 -6.77 -10.68 13.15
CA ARG A 105 -7.12 -12.06 13.53
C ARG A 105 -6.02 -13.07 13.24
N SER A 106 -5.11 -12.71 12.35
CA SER A 106 -3.93 -13.49 11.97
C SER A 106 -2.64 -12.87 12.50
N GLU A 107 -2.71 -11.80 13.32
CA GLU A 107 -1.53 -11.11 13.87
C GLU A 107 -0.60 -10.54 12.77
N LEU A 108 -1.16 -10.17 11.62
CA LEU A 108 -0.41 -9.69 10.45
C LEU A 108 -0.59 -8.18 10.18
N THR A 109 -1.19 -7.44 11.10
CA THR A 109 -1.41 -5.98 10.95
C THR A 109 -0.10 -5.25 10.70
N ASP A 110 0.88 -5.43 11.60
CA ASP A 110 2.19 -4.79 11.54
C ASP A 110 2.97 -5.21 10.30
N ALA A 111 3.03 -6.53 10.03
CA ALA A 111 3.70 -7.08 8.86
C ALA A 111 3.11 -6.53 7.55
N SER A 112 1.78 -6.42 7.46
CA SER A 112 1.11 -5.87 6.28
C SER A 112 1.41 -4.39 6.08
N LEU A 113 1.29 -3.56 7.12
CA LEU A 113 1.50 -2.13 6.98
C LEU A 113 2.98 -1.81 6.70
N HIS A 114 3.90 -2.49 7.38
CA HIS A 114 5.33 -2.39 7.10
C HIS A 114 5.64 -2.79 5.65
N SER A 115 5.07 -3.90 5.17
CA SER A 115 5.26 -4.34 3.78
C SER A 115 4.69 -3.35 2.76
N ASN A 116 3.62 -2.62 3.08
CA ASN A 116 3.12 -1.56 2.21
C ASN A 116 4.12 -0.39 2.09
N PHE A 117 4.66 0.11 3.21
CA PHE A 117 5.69 1.15 3.16
C PHE A 117 6.96 0.67 2.45
N SER A 118 7.45 -0.53 2.78
CA SER A 118 8.70 -1.04 2.20
C SER A 118 8.54 -1.35 0.70
N GLY A 119 7.40 -1.90 0.28
CA GLY A 119 7.12 -2.17 -1.14
C GLY A 119 7.02 -0.88 -1.97
N LEU A 120 6.38 0.17 -1.44
CA LEU A 120 6.36 1.47 -2.10
C LEU A 120 7.77 2.09 -2.13
N SER A 121 8.55 2.00 -1.06
CA SER A 121 9.94 2.46 -1.05
C SER A 121 10.78 1.73 -2.11
N GLU A 122 10.63 0.42 -2.23
CA GLU A 122 11.35 -0.39 -3.23
C GLU A 122 10.93 -0.05 -4.66
N LEU A 123 9.64 0.19 -4.89
CA LEU A 123 9.14 0.66 -6.19
C LEU A 123 9.72 2.04 -6.54
N TYR A 124 9.79 2.95 -5.58
CA TYR A 124 10.38 4.27 -5.77
C TYR A 124 11.85 4.18 -6.17
N ASP A 125 12.63 3.37 -5.45
CA ASP A 125 14.04 3.18 -5.71
C ASP A 125 14.31 2.45 -7.04
N THR A 126 13.48 1.47 -7.39
CA THR A 126 13.65 0.64 -8.59
C THR A 126 13.19 1.35 -9.85
N SER A 127 12.08 2.08 -9.79
CA SER A 127 11.54 2.82 -10.93
C SER A 127 12.44 3.95 -11.41
N LYS A 128 13.33 4.47 -10.54
CA LYS A 128 14.15 5.65 -10.81
C LYS A 128 13.32 6.87 -11.21
N ILE A 129 12.05 6.92 -10.83
CA ILE A 129 11.12 7.97 -11.28
C ILE A 129 11.60 9.37 -10.89
N ALA A 130 12.29 9.50 -9.76
CA ALA A 130 12.86 10.76 -9.32
C ALA A 130 14.06 11.26 -10.16
N ASP A 131 14.68 10.40 -10.96
CA ASP A 131 15.75 10.79 -11.88
C ASP A 131 15.22 11.56 -13.11
N LEU A 132 13.91 11.48 -13.36
CA LEU A 132 13.22 12.24 -14.39
C LEU A 132 12.96 13.71 -13.98
N LEU A 133 13.17 14.06 -12.71
CA LEU A 133 12.88 15.40 -12.20
C LEU A 133 13.82 16.47 -12.80
N PRO A 134 13.27 17.64 -13.17
CA PRO A 134 14.07 18.78 -13.58
C PRO A 134 14.94 19.29 -12.42
N GLU A 135 16.05 19.97 -12.75
CA GLU A 135 17.07 20.39 -11.77
C GLU A 135 16.50 21.14 -10.55
N PRO A 136 15.59 22.12 -10.70
CA PRO A 136 15.00 22.84 -9.56
C PRO A 136 14.18 21.96 -8.61
N GLU A 137 13.67 20.82 -9.08
CA GLU A 137 12.78 19.90 -8.33
C GLU A 137 13.50 18.66 -7.81
N ARG A 138 14.78 18.45 -8.15
CA ARG A 138 15.57 17.27 -7.73
C ARG A 138 15.68 17.10 -6.21
N TRP A 139 15.48 18.15 -5.42
CA TRP A 139 15.43 18.07 -3.96
C TRP A 139 14.35 17.09 -3.47
N ALA A 140 13.24 16.94 -4.22
CA ALA A 140 12.16 16.03 -3.87
C ALA A 140 12.64 14.57 -3.77
N LYS A 141 13.70 14.22 -4.50
CA LYS A 141 14.32 12.90 -4.42
C LYS A 141 14.79 12.57 -3.00
N ALA A 142 15.54 13.49 -2.40
CA ALA A 142 16.06 13.30 -1.05
C ALA A 142 14.94 13.37 0.00
N SER A 143 13.95 14.25 -0.20
CA SER A 143 12.82 14.38 0.72
C SER A 143 11.95 13.12 0.77
N ILE A 144 11.60 12.54 -0.39
CA ILE A 144 10.80 11.30 -0.45
C ILE A 144 11.56 10.15 0.22
N ALA A 145 12.84 9.97 -0.12
CA ALA A 145 13.68 8.94 0.49
C ALA A 145 13.80 9.13 2.02
N PHE A 146 13.88 10.38 2.48
CA PHE A 146 13.93 10.71 3.90
C PHE A 146 12.64 10.30 4.63
N GLU A 147 11.47 10.55 4.04
CA GLU A 147 10.18 10.19 4.63
C GLU A 147 9.92 8.68 4.67
N PHE A 148 10.30 7.93 3.63
CA PHE A 148 10.32 6.46 3.71
C PHE A 148 11.25 5.98 4.84
N GLY A 149 12.41 6.60 4.99
CA GLY A 149 13.33 6.34 6.10
C GLY A 149 12.70 6.62 7.47
N ASN A 150 11.91 7.69 7.61
CA ASN A 150 11.17 8.00 8.83
C ASN A 150 10.13 6.93 9.15
N ALA A 151 9.41 6.42 8.14
CA ALA A 151 8.44 5.33 8.34
C ALA A 151 9.12 4.09 8.91
N GLY A 152 10.23 3.65 8.30
CA GLY A 152 11.01 2.50 8.78
C GLY A 152 11.51 2.67 10.23
N ARG A 153 12.07 3.85 10.56
CA ARG A 153 12.50 4.17 11.94
C ARG A 153 11.34 4.19 12.94
N THR A 154 10.17 4.65 12.50
CA THR A 154 8.96 4.73 13.34
C THR A 154 8.49 3.35 13.74
N PHE A 155 8.44 2.39 12.81
CA PHE A 155 8.12 0.99 13.14
C PHE A 155 9.07 0.41 14.20
N GLN A 156 10.38 0.69 14.09
CA GLN A 156 11.37 0.23 15.07
C GLN A 156 11.17 0.87 16.45
N THR A 157 10.79 2.14 16.49
CA THR A 157 10.65 2.92 17.73
C THR A 157 9.37 2.60 18.50
N ILE A 158 8.27 2.28 17.81
CA ILE A 158 7.00 1.92 18.45
C ILE A 158 7.21 0.73 19.40
N GLY A 159 7.89 -0.33 18.93
CA GLY A 159 8.34 -1.46 19.76
C GLY A 159 7.23 -2.32 20.37
N LEU A 160 5.98 -2.08 20.00
CA LEU A 160 4.79 -2.84 20.38
C LEU A 160 3.96 -3.12 19.12
N PRO A 161 3.11 -4.17 19.12
CA PRO A 161 2.10 -4.35 18.09
C PRO A 161 1.25 -3.08 17.93
N LEU A 162 0.98 -2.63 16.70
CA LEU A 162 0.25 -1.39 16.40
C LEU A 162 -1.08 -1.30 17.15
N ALA A 163 -1.79 -2.42 17.27
CA ALA A 163 -3.07 -2.48 17.99
C ALA A 163 -2.95 -2.17 19.49
N ILE A 164 -1.82 -2.52 20.11
CA ILE A 164 -1.53 -2.20 21.50
C ILE A 164 -1.01 -0.76 21.58
N ALA A 165 -0.05 -0.40 20.73
CA ALA A 165 0.55 0.92 20.70
C ALA A 165 -0.48 2.05 20.49
N SER A 166 -1.54 1.81 19.71
CA SER A 166 -2.59 2.82 19.49
C SER A 166 -3.36 3.20 20.76
N ALA A 167 -3.45 2.30 21.74
CA ALA A 167 -4.14 2.55 23.01
C ALA A 167 -3.18 2.91 24.15
N ASP A 168 -1.87 2.98 23.88
CA ASP A 168 -0.84 3.27 24.86
C ASP A 168 -0.48 4.76 24.83
N PRO A 169 -0.54 5.50 25.96
CA PRO A 169 -0.26 6.94 26.00
C PRO A 169 1.14 7.33 25.50
N ASP A 170 2.14 6.49 25.72
CA ASP A 170 3.54 6.77 25.40
C ASP A 170 3.88 6.34 23.96
N LYS A 171 3.15 5.36 23.41
CA LYS A 171 3.44 4.79 22.08
C LYS A 171 2.49 5.27 20.97
N ARG A 172 1.31 5.78 21.32
CA ARG A 172 0.30 6.23 20.33
C ARG A 172 0.82 7.29 19.38
N SER A 173 1.67 8.20 19.85
CA SER A 173 2.26 9.26 19.02
C SER A 173 3.05 8.69 17.84
N GLY A 174 3.74 7.55 18.03
CA GLY A 174 4.43 6.85 16.94
C GLY A 174 3.46 6.30 15.89
N VAL A 175 2.33 5.73 16.31
CA VAL A 175 1.27 5.27 15.39
C VAL A 175 0.65 6.45 14.64
N GLY A 176 0.38 7.55 15.34
CA GLY A 176 -0.09 8.80 14.72
C GLY A 176 0.92 9.40 13.75
N TYR A 177 2.21 9.25 14.01
CA TYR A 177 3.25 9.71 13.08
C TYR A 177 3.25 8.92 11.76
N LEU A 178 2.90 7.63 11.76
CA LEU A 178 2.70 6.88 10.50
C LEU A 178 1.59 7.48 9.62
N VAL A 179 0.52 8.03 10.23
CA VAL A 179 -0.54 8.76 9.51
C VAL A 179 0.02 10.03 8.87
N ILE A 180 0.80 10.81 9.63
CA ILE A 180 1.46 12.02 9.13
C ILE A 180 2.40 11.68 7.96
N LEU A 181 3.15 10.59 8.06
CA LEU A 181 4.05 10.13 7.01
C LEU A 181 3.31 9.73 5.74
N THR A 182 2.16 9.06 5.84
CA THR A 182 1.33 8.78 4.65
C THR A 182 0.85 10.06 3.97
N GLN A 183 0.45 11.08 4.74
CA GLN A 183 0.06 12.37 4.19
C GLN A 183 1.25 13.09 3.53
N SER A 184 2.39 13.20 4.23
CA SER A 184 3.60 13.86 3.72
C SER A 184 4.08 13.23 2.42
N LEU A 185 4.14 11.89 2.38
CA LEU A 185 4.48 11.16 1.17
C LEU A 185 3.45 11.38 0.06
N GLN A 186 2.15 11.30 0.35
CA GLN A 186 1.12 11.58 -0.66
C GLN A 186 1.28 13.00 -1.23
N ASP A 187 1.50 14.01 -0.39
CA ASP A 187 1.66 15.40 -0.81
C ASP A 187 2.93 15.59 -1.66
N LEU A 188 4.04 14.94 -1.31
CA LEU A 188 5.27 14.96 -2.11
C LEU A 188 5.03 14.38 -3.52
N PHE A 189 4.22 13.33 -3.65
CA PHE A 189 3.91 12.77 -4.97
C PHE A 189 2.92 13.64 -5.74
N THR A 190 1.82 14.05 -5.12
CA THR A 190 0.72 14.80 -5.76
C THR A 190 1.09 16.24 -6.09
N ALA A 191 1.73 16.95 -5.14
CA ALA A 191 1.95 18.39 -5.25
C ALA A 191 3.35 18.76 -5.76
N GLN A 192 4.29 17.81 -5.79
CA GLN A 192 5.67 18.07 -6.25
C GLN A 192 6.04 17.17 -7.43
N LEU A 193 6.09 15.84 -7.23
CA LEU A 193 6.63 14.92 -8.23
C LEU A 193 5.78 14.89 -9.51
N ALA A 194 4.47 14.67 -9.41
CA ALA A 194 3.59 14.62 -10.59
C ALA A 194 3.64 15.93 -11.42
N PRO A 195 3.43 17.13 -10.83
CA PRO A 195 3.51 18.37 -11.57
C PRO A 195 4.89 18.63 -12.19
N ALA A 196 5.97 18.28 -11.50
CA ALA A 196 7.33 18.43 -12.00
C ALA A 196 7.62 17.54 -13.23
N LEU A 197 6.90 16.42 -13.37
CA LEU A 197 6.94 15.55 -14.55
C LEU A 197 5.93 15.96 -15.64
N GLY A 198 5.19 17.07 -15.45
CA GLY A 198 4.15 17.49 -16.39
C GLY A 198 2.88 16.65 -16.36
N LEU A 199 2.73 15.78 -15.36
CA LEU A 199 1.56 14.92 -15.20
C LEU A 199 0.43 15.71 -14.54
N SER A 200 -0.81 15.49 -15.00
CA SER A 200 -1.97 16.08 -14.35
C SER A 200 -2.19 15.42 -12.98
N ALA A 201 -2.29 16.25 -11.93
CA ALA A 201 -2.73 15.78 -10.63
C ALA A 201 -4.26 15.55 -10.68
N GLY A 202 -4.70 14.40 -11.20
CA GLY A 202 -6.14 14.12 -11.21
C GLY A 202 -6.67 13.09 -12.19
N PHE A 203 -6.05 11.90 -12.30
CA PHE A 203 -6.86 10.70 -12.56
C PHE A 203 -6.83 9.84 -11.31
N SER A 204 -7.94 9.85 -10.58
CA SER A 204 -8.28 8.78 -9.67
C SER A 204 -9.10 7.78 -10.49
N ALA A 205 -8.59 6.57 -10.69
CA ALA A 205 -9.39 5.47 -11.27
C ALA A 205 -10.56 5.04 -10.35
N LEU A 206 -10.65 5.60 -9.13
CA LEU A 206 -11.79 5.43 -8.22
C LEU A 206 -12.91 6.44 -8.48
N ASP A 207 -12.62 7.56 -9.16
CA ASP A 207 -13.62 8.50 -9.68
C ASP A 207 -14.01 8.04 -11.09
N GLY A 208 -14.74 6.92 -11.15
CA GLY A 208 -15.11 6.28 -12.41
C GLY A 208 -15.80 7.23 -13.40
N ASP A 209 -15.39 7.14 -14.66
CA ASP A 209 -16.20 7.50 -15.82
C ASP A 209 -17.21 6.40 -16.18
#